data_AF-A0A7H1MMQ4-F1
#
_entry.id   AF-A0A7H1MMQ4-F1
#
_cell.length_a   1.000
_cell.length_b   1.000
_cell.length_c   1.000
_cell.angle_alpha   90.00
_cell.angle_beta   90.00
_cell.angle_gamma   90.00
#
_symmetry.space_group_name_H-M   'P 1'
#
loop_
_entity.id
_entity.type
_entity.pdbx_description
1 polymer ?
#
loop_
_entity_poly.entity_id
_entity_poly.type
_entity_poly.pdbx_seq_one_letter_code
_entity_poly.pdbx_strand_id
1 'polypeptide(L)' 'MYSNFFISLITVFFFILILVGLYTVTNFIIHFFKRYWRGFYRMSRYLYKRLHGEPESDAMHYAMHH' A
#
# COMPACT_ATOMS: atom_id res chain seq x y z
N MET A 1 -5.96 46.11 7.60
CA MET A 1 -5.44 45.33 6.44
C MET A 1 -4.57 44.13 6.83
N TYR A 2 -3.87 44.12 7.97
CA TYR A 2 -3.05 42.96 8.41
C TYR A 2 -3.81 41.66 8.69
N SER A 3 -5.10 41.75 9.07
CA SER A 3 -5.95 40.59 9.36
C SER A 3 -6.07 39.62 8.16
N ASN A 4 -6.35 40.14 6.96
CA ASN A 4 -6.59 39.29 5.78
C ASN A 4 -5.30 38.59 5.30
N PHE A 5 -4.15 39.26 5.39
CA PHE A 5 -2.85 38.67 5.07
C PHE A 5 -2.51 37.52 6.01
N PHE A 6 -2.74 37.71 7.31
CA PHE A 6 -2.46 36.69 8.32
C PHE A 6 -3.38 35.47 8.16
N ILE A 7 -4.67 35.69 7.88
CA ILE A 7 -5.62 34.61 7.59
C ILE A 7 -5.21 33.83 6.33
N SER A 8 -4.74 34.52 5.28
CA SER A 8 -4.24 33.87 4.06
C SER A 8 -3.00 33.02 4.30
N LEU A 9 -2.06 33.49 5.12
CA LEU A 9 -0.87 32.72 5.52
C LEU A 9 -1.24 31.45 6.28
N ILE A 10 -2.17 31.55 7.23
CA ILE A 10 -2.64 30.42 8.03
C ILE A 10 -3.33 29.38 7.14
N THR A 11 -4.18 29.82 6.22
CA THR A 11 -4.88 28.90 5.30
C THR A 11 -3.92 28.17 4.37
N VAL A 12 -2.91 28.87 3.82
CA VAL A 12 -1.86 28.23 3.00
C VAL A 12 -1.05 27.23 3.83
N PHE A 13 -0.69 27.58 5.07
CA PHE A 13 0.02 26.68 5.97
C PHE A 13 -0.75 25.38 6.23
N PHE A 14 -2.03 25.48 6.60
CA PHE A 14 -2.88 24.30 6.82
C PHE A 14 -3.09 23.50 5.54
N PHE A 15 -3.23 24.17 4.39
CA PHE A 15 -3.35 23.50 3.11
C PHE A 15 -2.11 22.65 2.79
N ILE A 16 -0.90 23.19 3.00
CA ILE A 16 0.35 22.44 2.84
C ILE A 16 0.42 21.26 3.81
N LEU A 17 0.03 21.45 5.07
CA LEU A 17 -0.04 20.38 6.06
C LEU A 17 -0.96 19.23 5.62
N ILE A 18 -2.14 19.56 5.10
CA ILE A 18 -3.09 18.56 4.58
C ILE A 18 -2.48 17.81 3.39
N LEU A 19 -1.85 18.53 2.45
CA LEU A 19 -1.18 17.90 1.30
C LEU A 19 -0.07 16.93 1.73
N VAL A 20 0.78 17.33 2.67
CA VAL A 20 1.86 16.49 3.21
C VAL A 20 1.27 15.27 3.94
N GLY A 21 0.21 15.48 4.73
CA GLY A 21 -0.51 14.41 5.40
C GLY A 21 -1.09 13.38 4.42
N LEU A 22 -1.79 13.85 3.39
CA LEU A 22 -2.35 13.00 2.34
C LEU A 22 -1.25 12.23 1.61
N TYR A 23 -0.18 12.89 1.20
CA TYR A 23 0.96 12.24 0.53
C TYR A 23 1.56 11.12 1.38
N THR A 24 1.73 11.37 2.68
CA THR A 24 2.27 10.38 3.63
C THR A 24 1.34 9.17 3.77
N VAL A 25 0.04 9.41 3.96
CA VAL A 25 -0.96 8.34 4.08
C VAL A 25 -1.05 7.53 2.78
N THR A 26 -1.10 8.18 1.62
CA THR A 26 -1.15 7.50 0.32
C THR A 26 0.09 6.64 0.10
N ASN A 27 1.29 7.15 0.39
CA ASN A 27 2.51 6.35 0.28
C ASN A 27 2.50 5.17 1.24
N PHE A 28 2.09 5.37 2.50
CA PHE A 28 1.95 4.30 3.46
C PHE A 28 1.02 3.19 2.94
N ILE A 29 -0.15 3.57 2.43
CA ILE A 29 -1.12 2.65 1.83
C ILE A 29 -0.49 1.92 0.63
N ILE A 30 0.17 2.63 -0.29
CA ILE A 30 0.82 2.00 -1.46
C ILE A 30 1.89 1.00 -1.03
N HIS A 31 2.74 1.36 -0.06
CA HIS A 31 3.77 0.45 0.47
C HIS A 31 3.15 -0.78 1.12
N PHE A 32 2.09 -0.60 1.90
CA PHE A 32 1.35 -1.68 2.53
C PHE A 32 0.72 -2.59 1.47
N PHE A 33 -0.04 -2.04 0.53
CA PHE A 33 -0.65 -2.79 -0.57
C PHE A 33 0.39 -3.55 -1.39
N LYS A 34 1.55 -2.95 -1.69
CA LYS A 34 2.65 -3.67 -2.39
C LYS A 34 3.13 -4.90 -1.59
N ARG A 35 3.22 -4.80 -0.27
CA ARG A 35 3.62 -5.92 0.59
C ARG A 35 2.54 -7.01 0.64
N TYR A 36 1.28 -6.61 0.82
CA TYR A 36 0.14 -7.53 0.84
C TYR A 36 -0.08 -8.21 -0.49
N TRP A 37 0.06 -7.47 -1.60
CA TRP A 37 -0.09 -8.00 -2.96
C TRP A 37 0.90 -9.14 -3.24
N ARG A 38 2.16 -9.01 -2.83
CA ARG A 38 3.13 -10.11 -2.95
C ARG A 38 2.71 -11.34 -2.15
N GLY A 39 2.25 -11.16 -0.92
CA GLY A 39 1.76 -12.26 -0.09
C GLY A 39 0.54 -12.94 -0.71
N PHE A 40 -0.43 -12.15 -1.18
CA PHE A 40 -1.64 -12.64 -1.82
C PHE A 40 -1.35 -13.37 -3.14
N TYR A 41 -0.39 -12.87 -3.93
CA TYR A 41 0.06 -13.49 -5.17
C TYR A 41 0.68 -14.87 -4.94
N ARG A 42 1.56 -14.99 -3.94
CA ARG A 42 2.14 -16.28 -3.54
C ARG A 42 1.08 -17.24 -3.04
N MET A 43 0.17 -16.78 -2.19
CA MET A 43 -0.94 -17.60 -1.67
C MET A 43 -1.87 -18.07 -2.79
N SER A 44 -2.18 -17.20 -3.75
CA SER A 44 -3.02 -17.54 -4.91
C SER A 44 -2.37 -18.60 -5.80
N ARG A 45 -1.05 -18.53 -6.00
CA ARG A 45 -0.29 -19.56 -6.74
C ARG A 45 -0.25 -20.89 -6.02
N TYR A 46 -0.01 -20.88 -4.71
CA TYR A 46 -0.09 -22.08 -3.88
C TYR A 46 -1.49 -22.73 -4.00
N LEU A 47 -2.54 -21.92 -3.89
CA LEU A 47 -3.92 -22.39 -3.98
C LEU A 47 -4.21 -22.98 -5.38
N TYR A 48 -3.77 -22.32 -6.46
CA TYR A 48 -3.93 -22.81 -7.82
C TYR A 48 -3.30 -24.20 -8.02
N LYS A 49 -2.06 -24.37 -7.53
CA LYS A 49 -1.33 -25.64 -7.56
C LYS A 49 -2.01 -26.74 -6.72
N ARG A 50 -2.50 -26.38 -5.52
CA ARG A 50 -3.29 -27.27 -4.66
C ARG A 50 -4.58 -27.73 -5.31
N LEU A 51 -5.29 -26.83 -6.01
CA LEU A 51 -6.52 -27.14 -6.73
C LEU A 51 -6.28 -28.07 -7.94
N HIS A 52 -5.06 -28.10 -8.49
CA HIS A 52 -4.65 -29.03 -9.55
C HIS A 52 -4.16 -30.38 -9.01
N GLY A 53 -4.22 -30.60 -7.69
CA GLY A 53 -3.86 -31.89 -7.08
C GLY A 53 -2.37 -32.10 -6.83
N GLU A 54 -1.54 -31.05 -6.94
CA GLU A 54 -0.12 -31.18 -6.60
C GLU A 54 0.09 -31.37 -5.08
N PRO A 55 1.08 -32.17 -4.67
CA PRO A 55 1.43 -32.34 -3.27
C PRO A 55 1.85 -31.01 -2.64
N GLU A 56 1.60 -30.89 -1.33
CA GLU A 56 1.75 -29.64 -0.59
C GLU A 56 3.17 -29.07 -0.62
N SER A 57 4.18 -29.94 -0.60
CA SER A 57 5.60 -29.56 -0.70
C SER A 57 5.91 -28.83 -2.00
N ASP A 58 5.40 -29.34 -3.12
CA ASP A 58 5.74 -28.86 -4.46
C ASP A 58 4.98 -27.58 -4.78
N ALA A 59 3.73 -27.50 -4.35
CA ALA A 59 2.92 -26.28 -4.44
C ALA A 59 3.51 -25.14 -3.61
N MET A 60 4.01 -25.43 -2.40
CA MET A 60 4.61 -24.42 -1.52
C MET A 60 5.99 -24.00 -2.00
N HIS A 61 6.80 -24.95 -2.49
CA HIS A 61 8.09 -24.66 -3.12
C HIS A 61 7.91 -23.75 -4.34
N TYR A 62 6.94 -24.06 -5.22
CA TYR A 62 6.63 -23.24 -6.39
C TYR A 62 6.16 -21.82 -6.03
N ALA A 63 5.30 -21.69 -5.01
CA ALA A 63 4.77 -20.41 -4.55
C ALA A 63 5.79 -19.53 -3.81
N MET A 64 6.86 -20.11 -3.24
CA MET A 64 7.93 -19.35 -2.58
C MET A 64 9.07 -18.97 -3.53
N HIS A 65 9.36 -19.81 -4.53
CA HIS A 65 10.41 -19.55 -5.52
C HIS A 65 10.00 -18.60 -6.65
N HIS A 66 8.71 -18.31 -6.81
CA HIS A 66 8.18 -17.34 -7.77
C HIS A 66 7.28 -16.27 -7.14
#